data_AF-K2ACU4-F1
#
_entry.id   AF-K2ACU4-F1
#
_cell.length_a   1.000
_cell.length_b   1.000
_cell.length_c   1.000
_cell.angle_alpha   90.00
_cell.angle_beta   90.00
_cell.angle_gamma   90.00
#
_symmetry.space_group_name_H-M   'P 1'
#
loop_
_entity.id
_entity.type
_entity.pdbx_description
1 polymer ?
#
loop_
_entity_poly.entity_id
_entity_poly.type
_entity_poly.pdbx_seq_one_letter_code
_entity_poly.pdbx_strand_id
1 'polypeptide(L)'
;MLAGDEEAKPAKPIEKPKKVSQDEVKTLRAEVRKNEERLDKLNQMRDRLAKKLADPELYETARSGELETWNKKYAEVMNGLDRAEAMWLSAQEKLEAATK
;
A
#
# COMPACT_ATOMS: atom_id res chain seq x y z
N MET A 1 39.18 58.43 20.51
CA MET A 1 39.61 57.02 20.62
C MET A 1 38.36 56.17 20.72
N LEU A 2 38.11 55.36 19.68
CA LEU A 2 37.97 53.88 19.73
C LEU A 2 36.73 53.42 20.55
N ALA A 3 35.66 52.96 19.89
CA ALA A 3 35.43 51.58 19.43
C ALA A 3 35.26 50.61 20.61
N GLY A 4 34.22 49.81 20.74
CA GLY A 4 32.99 49.58 20.00
C GLY A 4 32.13 48.65 20.87
N ASP A 5 30.82 48.62 20.66
CA ASP A 5 29.98 47.60 21.30
C ASP A 5 29.16 46.93 20.20
N GLU A 6 29.40 45.62 20.09
CA GLU A 6 29.04 44.74 19.01
C GLU A 6 27.53 44.67 18.77
N GLU A 7 27.14 44.77 17.50
CA GLU A 7 25.83 44.38 17.01
C GLU A 7 25.55 42.92 17.39
N ALA A 8 24.65 42.74 18.34
CA ALA A 8 24.03 41.46 18.66
C ALA A 8 23.25 40.96 17.43
N LYS A 9 23.89 40.07 16.65
CA LYS A 9 23.25 39.36 15.53
C LYS A 9 22.08 38.51 16.06
N PRO A 10 20.91 38.53 15.42
CA PRO A 10 19.78 37.71 15.84
C PRO A 10 20.10 36.24 15.61
N ALA A 11 20.04 35.46 16.68
CA ALA A 11 20.16 34.00 16.63
C ALA A 11 19.05 33.44 15.73
N LYS A 12 19.44 32.80 14.63
CA LYS A 12 18.51 32.11 13.72
C LYS A 12 17.72 31.06 14.53
N PRO A 13 16.39 30.96 14.35
CA PRO A 13 15.60 29.94 15.01
C PRO A 13 16.15 28.57 14.63
N ILE A 14 16.62 27.83 15.63
CA ILE A 14 16.97 26.42 15.48
C ILE A 14 15.66 25.72 15.09
N GLU A 15 15.56 25.31 13.82
CA GLU A 15 14.48 24.43 13.36
C GLU A 15 14.55 23.17 14.22
N LYS A 16 13.66 23.10 15.21
CA LYS A 16 13.46 21.89 15.99
C LYS A 16 13.17 20.77 14.98
N PRO A 17 13.79 19.59 15.12
CA PRO A 17 13.53 18.47 14.24
C PRO A 17 12.01 18.29 14.17
N LYS A 18 11.44 18.44 12.96
CA LYS A 18 10.01 18.28 12.75
C LYS A 18 9.67 16.87 13.19
N LYS A 19 9.07 16.76 14.37
CA LYS A 19 8.29 15.57 14.73
C LYS A 19 7.36 15.32 13.55
N VAL A 20 7.27 14.05 13.13
CA VAL A 20 6.33 13.61 12.10
C VAL A 20 5.00 14.30 12.34
N SER A 21 4.50 15.02 11.34
CA SER A 21 3.29 15.82 11.51
C SER A 21 2.10 14.89 11.74
N GLN A 22 1.13 15.29 12.57
CA GLN A 22 -0.11 14.52 12.71
C GLN A 22 -0.81 14.31 11.36
N ASP A 23 -0.63 15.24 10.42
CA ASP A 23 -1.13 15.15 9.05
C ASP A 23 -0.47 14.00 8.25
N GLU A 24 0.82 13.77 8.47
CA GLU A 24 1.57 12.67 7.85
C GLU A 24 1.09 11.32 8.38
N VAL A 25 0.92 11.19 9.71
CA VAL A 25 0.34 9.98 10.32
C VAL A 25 -1.08 9.71 9.79
N LYS A 26 -1.91 10.75 9.64
CA LYS A 26 -3.26 10.62 9.09
C LYS A 26 -3.23 10.13 7.64
N THR A 27 -2.30 10.65 6.85
CA THR A 27 -2.09 10.23 5.46
C THR A 27 -1.66 8.77 5.38
N LEU A 28 -0.70 8.34 6.19
CA LEU A 28 -0.24 6.95 6.26
C LEU A 28 -1.36 5.99 6.67
N ARG A 29 -2.19 6.35 7.65
CA ARG A 29 -3.39 5.56 8.03
C ARG A 29 -4.38 5.43 6.87
N ALA A 30 -4.60 6.50 6.11
CA ALA A 30 -5.47 6.46 4.94
C ALA A 30 -4.88 5.57 3.83
N GLU A 31 -3.56 5.59 3.65
CA GLU A 31 -2.84 4.72 2.72
C GLU A 31 -2.98 3.24 3.09
N VAL A 32 -2.77 2.89 4.38
CA VAL A 32 -2.99 1.52 4.88
C VAL A 32 -4.41 1.05 4.57
N ARG A 33 -5.42 1.84 4.96
CA ARG A 33 -6.83 1.51 4.70
C ARG A 33 -7.13 1.31 3.21
N LYS A 34 -6.56 2.16 2.35
CA LYS A 34 -6.76 2.03 0.89
C LYS A 34 -6.15 0.74 0.34
N ASN A 35 -5.01 0.30 0.88
CA ASN A 35 -4.41 -0.97 0.49
C ASN A 35 -5.22 -2.17 1.02
N GLU A 36 -5.80 -2.07 2.22
CA GLU A 36 -6.73 -3.09 2.74
C GLU A 36 -7.97 -3.22 1.85
N GLU A 37 -8.60 -2.10 1.46
CA GLU A 37 -9.73 -2.11 0.53
C GLU A 37 -9.37 -2.70 -0.85
N ARG A 38 -8.12 -2.53 -1.30
CA ARG A 38 -7.61 -3.17 -2.53
C ARG A 38 -7.44 -4.67 -2.34
N LEU A 39 -6.87 -5.11 -1.22
CA LEU A 39 -6.72 -6.53 -0.88
C LEU A 39 -8.08 -7.22 -0.80
N ASP A 40 -9.06 -6.61 -0.13
CA ASP A 40 -10.41 -7.14 -0.03
C ASP A 40 -11.05 -7.35 -1.41
N LYS A 41 -11.01 -6.34 -2.28
CA LYS A 41 -11.54 -6.43 -3.65
C LYS A 41 -10.89 -7.55 -4.46
N LEU A 42 -9.56 -7.67 -4.37
CA LEU A 42 -8.82 -8.71 -5.08
C LEU A 42 -9.14 -10.11 -4.52
N ASN A 43 -9.30 -10.26 -3.20
CA ASN A 43 -9.73 -11.51 -2.59
C ASN A 43 -11.15 -11.89 -3.04
N GLN A 44 -12.08 -10.93 -3.12
CA GLN A 44 -13.43 -11.19 -3.65
C GLN A 44 -13.38 -11.65 -5.12
N MET A 45 -12.49 -11.09 -5.95
CA MET A 45 -12.29 -11.54 -7.33
C MET A 45 -11.70 -12.97 -7.37
N ARG A 46 -10.70 -13.24 -6.54
CA ARG A 46 -10.09 -14.57 -6.40
C ARG A 46 -11.13 -15.62 -6.03
N ASP A 47 -11.97 -15.34 -5.04
CA ASP A 47 -12.96 -16.31 -4.55
C ASP A 47 -14.03 -16.62 -5.61
N ARG A 48 -14.44 -15.62 -6.40
CA ARG A 48 -15.35 -15.83 -7.54
C ARG A 48 -14.72 -16.70 -8.62
N LEU A 49 -13.44 -16.45 -8.93
CA LEU A 49 -12.69 -17.24 -9.90
C LEU A 49 -12.46 -18.67 -9.40
N ALA A 50 -12.11 -18.85 -8.14
CA ALA A 50 -11.94 -20.17 -7.52
C ALA A 50 -13.23 -21.00 -7.58
N LYS A 51 -14.39 -20.39 -7.27
CA LYS A 51 -15.70 -21.05 -7.42
C LYS A 51 -15.96 -21.48 -8.87
N LYS A 52 -15.60 -20.65 -9.85
CA LYS A 52 -15.76 -21.00 -11.27
C LYS A 52 -14.79 -22.09 -11.71
N LEU A 53 -13.54 -22.04 -11.27
CA LEU A 53 -12.52 -23.04 -11.59
C LEU A 53 -12.76 -24.38 -10.87
N ALA A 54 -13.56 -24.40 -9.81
CA ALA A 54 -13.96 -25.63 -9.13
C ALA A 54 -15.07 -26.42 -9.86
N ASP A 55 -15.67 -25.87 -10.92
CA ASP A 55 -16.70 -26.53 -11.71
C ASP A 55 -16.11 -27.69 -12.55
N PRO A 56 -16.49 -28.95 -12.29
CA PRO A 56 -15.98 -30.11 -13.04
C PRO A 56 -16.30 -30.04 -14.54
N GLU A 57 -17.41 -29.43 -14.93
CA GLU A 57 -17.80 -29.30 -16.34
C GLU A 57 -16.83 -28.42 -17.13
N LEU A 58 -16.07 -27.55 -16.45
CA LEU A 58 -15.08 -26.67 -17.08
C LEU A 58 -13.87 -27.45 -17.64
N TYR A 59 -13.66 -28.69 -17.18
CA TYR A 59 -12.55 -29.54 -17.59
C TYR A 59 -12.87 -30.46 -18.76
N GLU A 60 -14.09 -30.40 -19.30
CA GLU A 60 -14.45 -31.07 -20.54
C GLU A 60 -13.59 -30.55 -21.70
N THR A 61 -13.19 -31.45 -22.61
CA THR A 61 -12.25 -31.12 -23.71
C THR A 61 -12.77 -29.96 -24.59
N ALA A 62 -14.09 -29.89 -24.78
CA ALA A 62 -14.77 -28.82 -25.51
C ALA A 62 -14.65 -27.42 -24.86
N ARG A 63 -14.27 -27.34 -23.58
CA ARG A 63 -14.14 -26.09 -22.80
C ARG A 63 -12.69 -25.75 -22.43
N SER A 64 -11.71 -26.47 -22.97
CA SER A 64 -10.27 -26.24 -22.75
C SER A 64 -9.83 -24.77 -22.95
N GLY A 65 -10.32 -24.08 -23.98
CA GLY A 65 -10.02 -22.65 -24.20
C GLY A 65 -10.66 -21.72 -23.15
N GLU A 66 -11.83 -22.09 -22.63
CA GLU A 66 -12.47 -21.37 -21.53
C GLU A 66 -11.65 -21.57 -20.23
N LEU A 67 -11.23 -22.80 -19.95
CA LEU A 67 -10.38 -23.14 -18.80
C LEU A 67 -9.06 -22.38 -18.81
N GLU A 68 -8.36 -22.30 -19.95
CA GLU A 68 -7.12 -21.52 -20.09
C GLU A 68 -7.35 -20.04 -19.75
N THR A 69 -8.46 -19.47 -20.24
CA THR A 69 -8.82 -18.07 -19.99
C THR A 69 -9.05 -17.80 -18.50
N TRP A 70 -9.75 -18.70 -17.79
CA TRP A 70 -9.99 -18.53 -16.36
C TRP A 70 -8.74 -18.73 -15.51
N ASN A 71 -7.86 -19.67 -15.89
CA ASN A 71 -6.57 -19.84 -15.23
C ASN A 71 -5.67 -18.61 -15.39
N LYS A 72 -5.62 -18.01 -16.59
CA LYS A 72 -4.90 -16.75 -16.83
C LYS A 72 -5.42 -15.62 -15.94
N LYS A 73 -6.74 -15.41 -15.90
CA LYS A 73 -7.36 -14.40 -15.02
C LYS A 73 -7.07 -14.65 -13.54
N TYR A 74 -7.06 -15.92 -13.11
CA TYR A 74 -6.72 -16.27 -11.75
C TYR A 74 -5.27 -15.93 -11.41
N ALA A 75 -4.33 -16.25 -12.30
CA ALA A 75 -2.92 -15.88 -12.15
C ALA A 75 -2.74 -14.36 -12.09
N GLU A 76 -3.46 -13.59 -12.91
CA GLU A 76 -3.43 -12.12 -12.86
C GLU A 76 -3.92 -11.57 -11.52
N VAL A 77 -5.01 -12.13 -10.97
CA VAL A 77 -5.52 -11.73 -9.65
C VAL A 77 -4.53 -12.08 -8.54
N MET A 78 -3.91 -13.26 -8.60
CA MET A 78 -2.89 -13.65 -7.62
C MET A 78 -1.68 -12.72 -7.66
N ASN A 79 -1.17 -12.36 -8.86
CA ASN A 79 -0.10 -11.37 -8.98
C ASN A 79 -0.52 -9.98 -8.46
N GLY A 80 -1.77 -9.60 -8.70
CA GLY A 80 -2.37 -8.38 -8.16
C GLY A 80 -2.41 -8.39 -6.62
N LEU A 81 -2.75 -9.53 -6.02
CA LEU A 81 -2.75 -9.74 -4.57
C LEU A 81 -1.35 -9.59 -3.99
N ASP A 82 -0.36 -10.28 -4.54
CA ASP A 82 1.03 -10.22 -4.06
C ASP A 82 1.56 -8.78 -4.05
N ARG A 83 1.26 -8.04 -5.13
CA ARG A 83 1.63 -6.62 -5.24
C ARG A 83 0.89 -5.74 -4.23
N ALA A 84 -0.40 -5.98 -4.03
CA ALA A 84 -1.20 -5.23 -3.07
C ALA A 84 -0.75 -5.50 -1.63
N GLU A 85 -0.35 -6.74 -1.33
CA GLU A 85 0.18 -7.13 -0.02
C GLU A 85 1.52 -6.45 0.24
N ALA A 86 2.43 -6.42 -0.75
CA ALA A 86 3.68 -5.69 -0.64
C ALA A 86 3.47 -4.18 -0.38
N MET A 87 2.49 -3.56 -1.04
CA MET A 87 2.14 -2.16 -0.80
C MET A 87 1.55 -1.94 0.59
N TRP A 88 0.67 -2.83 1.04
CA TRP A 88 0.07 -2.78 2.37
C TRP A 88 1.11 -2.92 3.48
N LEU A 89 2.03 -3.89 3.35
CA LEU A 89 3.11 -4.10 4.29
C LEU A 89 4.01 -2.86 4.37
N SER A 90 4.44 -2.31 3.23
CA SER A 90 5.25 -1.09 3.20
C SER A 90 4.53 0.12 3.82
N ALA A 91 3.23 0.28 3.60
CA ALA A 91 2.44 1.35 4.20
C ALA A 91 2.35 1.20 5.73
N GLN A 92 2.21 -0.04 6.22
CA GLN A 92 2.21 -0.32 7.66
C GLN A 92 3.56 -0.07 8.30
N GLU A 93 4.66 -0.51 7.68
CA GLU A 93 6.03 -0.26 8.20
C GLU A 93 6.30 1.24 8.33
N LYS A 94 5.88 2.04 7.34
CA LYS A 94 5.98 3.51 7.40
C LYS A 94 5.12 4.10 8.53
N LEU A 95 3.90 3.61 8.69
CA LEU A 95 3.00 4.06 9.75
C LEU A 95 3.57 3.71 11.14
N GLU A 96 4.11 2.51 11.33
CA GLU A 96 4.75 2.09 12.56
C GLU A 96 5.95 3.00 12.87
N ALA A 97 6.83 3.22 11.89
CA ALA A 97 7.99 4.11 12.05
C ALA A 97 7.59 5.56 12.38
N ALA A 98 6.46 6.05 11.83
CA ALA A 98 5.92 7.38 12.09
C ALA A 98 5.23 7.53 13.45
N THR A 99 4.84 6.42 14.09
CA THR A 99 4.07 6.41 15.35
C THR A 99 4.88 5.90 16.54
N LYS A 100 6.13 5.48 16.32
CA LYS A 100 7.09 5.05 17.32
C LYS A 100 7.83 6.22 17.96
#